data_AF-A0A424RFD9-F1
#
_entry.id   AF-A0A424RFD9-F1
#
_cell.length_a   1.000
_cell.length_b   1.000
_cell.length_c   1.000
_cell.angle_alpha   90.00
_cell.angle_beta   90.00
_cell.angle_gamma   90.00
#
_symmetry.space_group_name_H-M   'P 1'
#
loop_
_entity.id
_entity.type
_entity.pdbx_description
1 polymer ?
#
loop_
_entity_poly.entity_id
_entity_poly.type
_entity_poly.pdbx_seq_one_letter_code
_entity_poly.pdbx_strand_id
1 'polypeptide(L)' 'MEEEPKWSQFVDDYQIAKVDEHNSIMVMNVLDFEAMEAFLTTDEMKAWNAEHGCIDTVYALSEEN' A
#
# COMPACT_ATOMS: atom_id res chain seq x y z
N MET A 1 -7.47 -21.14 -2.01
CA MET A 1 -7.93 -19.75 -2.11
C MET A 1 -6.81 -18.94 -1.53
N GLU A 2 -6.03 -18.26 -2.35
CA GLU A 2 -5.13 -17.23 -1.83
C GLU A 2 -6.04 -16.17 -1.21
N GLU A 3 -5.87 -15.88 0.08
CA GLU A 3 -6.62 -14.80 0.72
C GLU A 3 -6.25 -13.51 -0.02
N GLU A 4 -7.26 -12.84 -0.58
CA GLU A 4 -7.00 -11.54 -1.17
C GLU A 4 -6.48 -10.59 -0.09
N PRO A 5 -5.48 -9.76 -0.41
CA PRO A 5 -4.92 -8.84 0.56
C PRO A 5 -6.02 -7.96 1.13
N LYS A 6 -6.04 -7.73 2.45
CA LYS A 6 -7.06 -6.89 3.11
C LYS A 6 -7.20 -5.48 2.52
N TRP A 7 -6.19 -4.98 1.81
CA TRP A 7 -6.23 -3.69 1.12
C TRP A 7 -7.02 -3.72 -0.21
N SER A 8 -7.30 -4.89 -0.80
CA SER A 8 -8.02 -5.00 -2.09
C SER A 8 -9.43 -4.43 -2.01
N GLN A 9 -10.03 -4.35 -0.81
CA GLN A 9 -11.34 -3.72 -0.61
C GLN A 9 -11.33 -2.20 -0.84
N PHE A 10 -10.16 -1.55 -0.77
CA PHE A 10 -10.01 -0.10 -0.96
C PHE A 10 -9.44 0.26 -2.34
N VAL A 11 -9.15 -0.75 -3.18
CA VAL A 11 -8.43 -0.60 -4.44
C VAL A 11 -9.22 -1.30 -5.55
N ASP A 12 -9.59 -0.56 -6.59
CA ASP A 12 -10.37 -1.11 -7.71
C ASP A 12 -9.47 -1.87 -8.71
N ASP A 13 -8.30 -1.29 -9.02
CA ASP A 13 -7.31 -1.89 -9.91
C ASP A 13 -5.90 -1.60 -9.40
N TYR A 14 -4.96 -2.49 -9.68
CA TYR A 14 -3.56 -2.29 -9.34
C TYR A 14 -2.63 -2.83 -10.42
N GLN A 15 -1.51 -2.15 -10.60
CA GLN A 15 -0.47 -2.50 -11.56
C GLN A 15 0.86 -2.57 -10.84
N ILE A 16 1.61 -3.63 -11.08
CA ILE A 16 2.96 -3.79 -10.53
C ILE A 16 3.95 -3.73 -11.69
N ALA A 17 4.83 -2.75 -11.65
CA ALA A 17 5.97 -2.62 -12.53
C ALA A 17 7.23 -3.09 -11.81
N LYS A 18 7.87 -4.14 -12.33
CA LYS A 18 9.21 -4.53 -11.88
C LYS A 18 10.23 -3.49 -12.35
N VAL A 19 10.99 -2.91 -11.43
CA VAL A 19 12.07 -1.97 -11.76
C VAL A 19 13.37 -2.73 -11.95
N ASP A 20 13.72 -3.62 -11.00
CA ASP A 20 14.88 -4.50 -11.08
C ASP A 20 14.70 -5.77 -10.20
N GLU A 21 15.77 -6.50 -9.87
CA GLU A 21 15.70 -7.70 -9.01
C GLU A 21 15.29 -7.43 -7.55
N HIS A 22 15.44 -6.20 -7.08
CA HIS A 22 15.20 -5.81 -5.69
C HIS A 22 14.09 -4.77 -5.54
N ASN A 23 13.69 -4.12 -6.64
CA ASN A 23 12.77 -2.99 -6.63
C ASN A 23 11.55 -3.24 -7.54
N SER A 24 10.38 -2.88 -7.03
CA SER A 24 9.11 -2.87 -7.76
C SER A 24 8.30 -1.64 -7.40
N ILE A 25 7.55 -1.12 -8.37
CA ILE A 25 6.57 -0.05 -8.18
C ILE A 25 5.19 -0.68 -8.27
N MET A 26 4.35 -0.41 -7.27
CA MET A 26 2.93 -0.78 -7.29
C MET A 26 2.11 0.50 -7.39
N VAL A 27 1.29 0.59 -8.42
CA VAL A 27 0.33 1.67 -8.66
C VAL A 27 -1.05 1.11 -8.38
N MET A 28 -1.82 1.76 -7.50
CA MET A 28 -3.15 1.32 -7.09
C MET A 28 -4.16 2.42 -7.37
N ASN A 29 -5.29 2.06 -7.97
CA ASN A 29 -6.46 2.93 -8.06
C ASN A 29 -7.23 2.85 -6.74
N VAL A 30 -6.84 3.72 -5.80
CA VAL A 30 -7.40 3.76 -4.45
C VAL A 30 -8.75 4.49 -4.48
N LEU A 31 -9.82 3.80 -4.08
CA LEU A 31 -11.17 4.35 -4.02
C LEU A 31 -11.39 5.23 -2.77
N ASP A 32 -10.72 4.89 -1.67
CA ASP A 32 -10.80 5.59 -0.39
C ASP A 32 -9.40 5.75 0.22
N PHE A 33 -8.84 6.95 0.08
CA PHE A 33 -7.51 7.27 0.55
C PHE A 33 -7.44 7.31 2.08
N GLU A 34 -8.48 7.81 2.76
CA GLU A 34 -8.52 7.89 4.23
C GLU A 34 -8.55 6.48 4.84
N ALA A 35 -9.36 5.58 4.26
CA ALA A 35 -9.41 4.19 4.71
C ALA A 35 -8.10 3.44 4.44
N MET A 36 -7.44 3.70 3.30
CA MET A 36 -6.14 3.11 3.00
C MET A 36 -5.04 3.62 3.93
N GLU A 37 -5.00 4.92 4.21
CA GLU A 37 -4.05 5.51 5.16
C GLU A 37 -4.29 4.96 6.58
N ALA A 38 -5.54 4.86 7.02
CA ALA A 38 -5.89 4.26 8.30
C ALA A 38 -5.44 2.79 8.37
N PHE A 39 -5.60 2.04 7.28
CA PHE A 39 -5.15 0.65 7.18
C PHE A 39 -3.62 0.52 7.30
N LEU A 40 -2.86 1.32 6.54
CA LEU A 40 -1.40 1.33 6.56
C LEU A 40 -0.82 1.81 7.90
N THR A 41 -1.59 2.60 8.66
CA THR A 41 -1.19 3.10 9.98
C THR A 41 -1.66 2.24 11.15
N THR A 42 -2.37 1.13 10.90
CA THR A 42 -2.78 0.19 11.95
C THR A 42 -1.59 -0.44 12.67
N ASP A 43 -1.79 -0.77 13.95
CA ASP A 43 -0.75 -1.43 14.77
C ASP A 43 -0.38 -2.81 14.24
N GLU A 44 -1.31 -3.51 13.58
CA GLU A 44 -1.06 -4.79 12.89
C GLU A 44 -0.03 -4.59 11.76
N MET A 45 -0.20 -3.58 10.91
CA MET A 45 0.70 -3.30 9.80
C MET A 45 2.08 -2.81 10.29
N LYS A 46 2.11 -1.98 11.35
CA LYS A 46 3.35 -1.54 11.99
C LYS A 46 4.14 -2.70 12.61
N ALA A 47 3.46 -3.64 13.25
CA ALA A 47 4.09 -4.83 13.82
C ALA A 47 4.67 -5.72 12.72
N TRP A 48 3.91 -5.93 11.64
CA TRP A 48 4.38 -6.68 10.48
C TRP A 48 5.62 -6.02 9.85
N ASN A 49 5.62 -4.70 9.70
CA ASN A 49 6.76 -3.92 9.21
C ASN A 49 8.00 -4.08 10.09
N ALA A 50 7.84 -4.04 11.41
CA ALA A 50 8.94 -4.23 12.35
C ALA A 50 9.54 -5.65 12.29
N GLU A 51 8.70 -6.67 12.12
CA GLU A 51 9.15 -8.07 12.00
C GLU A 51 9.87 -8.37 10.69
N HIS A 52 9.47 -7.71 9.59
CA HIS A 52 10.04 -7.95 8.26
C HIS A 52 11.10 -6.91 7.85
N GLY A 53 11.42 -5.95 8.73
CA GLY A 53 12.37 -4.88 8.46
C GLY A 53 11.91 -3.92 7.36
N CYS A 54 10.60 -3.81 7.12
CA CYS A 54 10.02 -2.93 6.13
C CYS A 54 9.86 -1.52 6.69
N ILE A 55 10.24 -0.49 5.93
CA ILE A 55 10.06 0.91 6.28
C ILE A 55 9.06 1.49 5.28
N ASP A 56 7.81 1.64 5.71
CA ASP A 56 6.78 2.30 4.90
C ASP A 56 6.85 3.82 5.13
N THR A 57 6.96 4.57 4.04
CA THR A 57 6.81 6.04 4.08
C THR A 57 5.62 6.43 3.22
N VAL A 58 4.58 6.97 3.87
CA VAL A 58 3.36 7.43 3.20
C VAL A 58 3.51 8.90 2.83
N TYR A 59 3.31 9.20 1.55
CA TYR A 59 3.29 10.57 1.03
C TYR A 59 1.93 10.84 0.40
N ALA A 60 1.25 11.90 0.85
CA ALA A 60 0.08 12.43 0.18
C ALA A 60 0.53 13.47 -0.85
N LEU A 61 0.18 13.25 -2.12
CA LEU A 61 0.38 14.22 -3.19
C LEU A 61 -0.99 14.78 -3.56
N SER A 62 -1.24 16.04 -3.22
CA SER A 62 -2.37 16.79 -3.74
C SER A 62 -1.96 17.55 -4.99
N GLU A 63 -2.80 17.55 -6.02
CA GLU A 63 -2.63 18.43 -7.17
C GLU A 63 -2.81 19.88 -6.69
N GLU A 64 -1.75 20.70 -6.73
CA GLU A 64 -1.90 22.16 -6.68
C GLU A 64 -2.30 22.63 -8.08
N ASN A 65 -3.53 23.15 -8.19
CA ASN A 65 -4.13 23.72 -9.41
C ASN A 65 -3.21 24.67 -10.19
#